data_AF-A0A0U3H9F0-F1
#
_entry.id   AF-A0A0U3H9F0-F1
#
_cell.length_a   1.000
_cell.length_b   1.000
_cell.length_c   1.000
_cell.angle_alpha   90.00
_cell.angle_beta   90.00
_cell.angle_gamma   90.00
#
_symmetry.space_group_name_H-M   'P 1'
#
loop_
_entity.id
_entity.type
_entity.pdbx_description
1 polymer ?
#
loop_
_entity_poly.entity_id
_entity_poly.type
_entity_poly.pdbx_seq_one_letter_code
_entity_poly.pdbx_strand_id
1 'polypeptide(L)'
;MTYLPKLGIKVSLPHLPAGRVRTKVKHYIHLLEGLFEWFFADLTCKYGTDWKRPIIIWIAMVNLVFPTIFYFTKSVTSSGVPLRSFLDYEYFSVVTATTLGYGDLHPIGVGRVFASLEALFGMFMWAVFLTVFARKYMR
;
A
#
# COMPACT_ATOMS: atom_id res chain seq x y z
N MET A 1 -18.02 -11.83 -35.08
CA MET A 1 -17.35 -11.05 -36.13
C MET A 1 -17.70 -9.60 -35.89
N THR A 2 -16.72 -8.77 -35.54
CA THR A 2 -16.97 -7.34 -35.24
C THR A 2 -16.02 -6.51 -36.09
N TYR A 3 -16.59 -5.72 -37.01
CA TYR A 3 -15.85 -4.81 -37.88
C TYR A 3 -15.48 -3.53 -37.11
N LEU A 4 -14.19 -3.18 -37.08
CA LEU A 4 -13.73 -1.86 -36.63
C LEU A 4 -13.45 -0.99 -37.87
N PRO A 5 -14.27 0.02 -38.16
CA PRO A 5 -14.27 0.72 -39.45
C PRO A 5 -13.09 1.68 -39.68
N LYS A 6 -12.14 1.81 -38.74
CA LYS A 6 -11.10 2.85 -38.79
C LYS A 6 -9.69 2.38 -39.17
N LEU A 7 -9.45 1.10 -39.45
CA LEU A 7 -8.08 0.63 -39.76
C LEU A 7 -7.91 -0.36 -40.92
N GLY A 8 -8.96 -0.78 -41.63
CA GLY A 8 -8.83 -1.60 -42.86
C GLY A 8 -8.15 -2.97 -42.71
N ILE A 9 -7.64 -3.32 -41.52
CA ILE A 9 -6.91 -4.55 -41.26
C ILE A 9 -7.88 -5.61 -40.71
N LYS A 10 -7.97 -6.72 -41.43
CA LYS A 10 -8.76 -7.90 -41.06
C LYS A 10 -8.00 -8.70 -40.00
N VAL A 11 -8.23 -8.43 -38.71
CA VAL A 11 -7.62 -9.20 -37.62
C VAL A 11 -8.54 -10.37 -37.24
N SER A 12 -8.08 -11.60 -37.46
CA SER A 12 -8.75 -12.80 -36.97
C SER A 12 -8.39 -13.00 -35.49
N LEU A 13 -9.30 -12.58 -34.60
CA LEU A 13 -9.16 -12.84 -33.16
C LEU A 13 -9.52 -14.31 -32.85
N PRO A 14 -8.69 -15.04 -32.09
CA PRO A 14 -9.03 -16.38 -31.64
C PRO A 14 -10.27 -16.34 -30.74
N HIS A 15 -11.19 -17.28 -30.96
CA HIS A 15 -12.45 -17.39 -30.23
C HIS A 15 -12.20 -17.77 -28.76
N LEU A 16 -12.03 -16.77 -27.91
CA LEU A 16 -11.99 -16.95 -26.45
C LEU A 16 -13.41 -17.05 -25.88
N PRO A 17 -13.71 -18.04 -25.03
CA PRO A 17 -15.02 -18.22 -24.41
C PRO A 17 -15.25 -17.14 -23.34
N ALA A 18 -16.00 -16.10 -23.71
CA ALA A 18 -16.23 -14.88 -22.94
C ALA A 18 -16.99 -15.05 -21.61
N GLY A 19 -17.60 -16.22 -21.35
CA GLY A 19 -18.49 -16.41 -20.20
C GLY A 19 -17.77 -16.71 -18.87
N ARG A 20 -16.69 -17.51 -18.87
CA ARG A 20 -16.11 -18.06 -17.64
C ARG A 20 -15.07 -17.13 -16.98
N VAL A 21 -14.41 -16.29 -17.76
CA VAL A 21 -13.40 -15.32 -17.27
C VAL A 21 -14.08 -14.14 -16.56
N ARG A 22 -15.23 -13.68 -17.07
CA ARG A 22 -15.96 -12.51 -16.53
C ARG A 22 -16.48 -12.75 -15.10
N THR A 23 -16.91 -13.97 -14.78
CA THR A 23 -17.43 -14.35 -13.46
C THR A 23 -16.32 -14.51 -12.43
N LYS A 24 -15.17 -15.07 -12.80
CA LYS A 24 -14.00 -15.16 -11.92
C LYS A 24 -13.45 -13.78 -11.58
N VAL A 25 -13.33 -12.88 -12.57
CA VAL A 25 -12.86 -11.51 -12.34
C VAL A 25 -13.79 -10.76 -11.38
N LYS A 26 -15.10 -10.85 -11.55
CA LYS A 26 -16.06 -10.25 -10.60
C LYS A 26 -15.95 -10.84 -9.18
N HIS A 27 -15.72 -12.14 -9.07
CA HIS A 27 -15.51 -12.79 -7.77
C HIS A 27 -14.23 -12.28 -7.09
N TYR A 28 -13.11 -12.15 -7.81
CA TYR A 28 -11.90 -11.56 -7.26
C TYR A 28 -12.07 -10.09 -6.90
N ILE A 29 -12.83 -9.31 -7.69
CA ILE A 29 -13.13 -7.90 -7.37
C ILE A 29 -13.93 -7.81 -6.06
N HIS A 30 -15.00 -8.59 -5.89
CA HIS A 30 -15.77 -8.57 -4.64
C HIS A 30 -15.00 -9.15 -3.45
N LEU A 31 -14.11 -10.13 -3.68
CA LEU A 31 -13.21 -10.65 -2.64
C LEU A 31 -12.20 -9.58 -2.22
N LEU A 32 -11.72 -8.79 -3.17
CA LEU A 32 -10.79 -7.68 -2.94
C LEU A 32 -11.50 -6.51 -2.26
N GLU A 33 -12.73 -6.16 -2.66
CA GLU A 33 -13.59 -5.18 -1.98
C GLU A 33 -13.87 -5.62 -0.53
N GLY A 34 -14.25 -6.87 -0.29
CA GLY A 34 -14.49 -7.39 1.06
C GLY A 34 -13.22 -7.46 1.92
N LEU A 35 -12.08 -7.81 1.34
CA LEU A 35 -10.78 -7.73 2.00
C LEU A 35 -10.44 -6.27 2.33
N PHE A 36 -10.70 -5.34 1.40
CA PHE A 36 -10.43 -3.93 1.57
C PHE A 36 -11.34 -3.32 2.64
N GLU A 37 -12.62 -3.66 2.65
CA GLU A 37 -13.58 -3.26 3.68
C GLU A 37 -13.19 -3.82 5.05
N TRP A 38 -12.84 -5.09 5.16
CA TRP A 38 -12.39 -5.66 6.43
C TRP A 38 -11.06 -5.06 6.92
N PHE A 39 -10.10 -4.84 6.00
CA PHE A 39 -8.78 -4.27 6.31
C PHE A 39 -8.84 -2.76 6.59
N PHE A 40 -9.73 -2.01 5.95
CA PHE A 40 -9.88 -0.57 6.19
C PHE A 40 -10.93 -0.27 7.27
N ALA A 41 -12.14 -0.81 7.17
CA ALA A 41 -13.23 -0.47 8.08
C ALA A 41 -13.04 -1.12 9.46
N ASP A 42 -12.65 -2.38 9.56
CA ASP A 42 -12.55 -3.07 10.86
C ASP A 42 -11.17 -2.93 11.52
N LEU A 43 -10.07 -2.93 10.74
CA LEU A 43 -8.72 -2.81 11.30
C LEU A 43 -8.37 -1.37 11.71
N THR A 44 -8.62 -0.36 10.85
CA THR A 44 -8.21 1.03 11.15
C THR A 44 -9.22 1.76 12.03
N CYS A 45 -10.51 1.51 11.84
CA CYS A 45 -11.54 2.39 12.36
C CYS A 45 -12.80 1.59 12.72
N LYS A 46 -12.73 0.71 13.73
CA LYS A 46 -13.92 0.05 14.31
C LYS A 46 -15.06 1.08 14.44
N TYR A 47 -15.98 1.09 13.48
CA TYR A 47 -17.07 2.06 13.28
C TYR A 47 -16.81 3.51 13.77
N GLY A 48 -15.63 4.09 13.51
CA GLY A 48 -15.33 5.49 13.86
C GLY A 48 -15.41 5.85 15.36
N THR A 49 -15.46 4.87 16.28
CA THR A 49 -15.65 5.13 17.72
C THR A 49 -14.39 5.57 18.45
N ASP A 50 -13.20 5.17 17.97
CA ASP A 50 -11.93 5.43 18.68
C ASP A 50 -10.87 6.11 17.80
N TRP A 51 -10.70 7.42 17.99
CA TRP A 51 -9.66 8.22 17.33
C TRP A 51 -8.22 7.80 17.65
N LYS A 52 -8.02 7.06 18.74
CA LYS A 52 -6.70 6.58 19.18
C LYS A 52 -6.20 5.39 18.36
N ARG A 53 -7.11 4.54 17.86
CA ARG A 53 -6.72 3.27 17.19
C ARG A 53 -5.93 3.49 15.91
N PRO A 54 -6.36 4.34 14.95
CA PRO A 54 -5.57 4.59 13.74
C PRO A 54 -4.16 5.09 14.05
N ILE A 55 -4.03 5.98 15.04
CA ILE A 55 -2.75 6.56 15.44
C ILE A 55 -1.83 5.49 16.01
N ILE A 56 -2.33 4.66 16.93
CA ILE A 56 -1.53 3.59 17.54
C ILE A 56 -1.11 2.56 16.49
N ILE A 57 -2.01 2.18 15.58
CA ILE A 57 -1.72 1.25 14.49
C ILE A 57 -0.65 1.84 13.57
N TRP A 58 -0.77 3.11 13.20
CA TRP A 58 0.22 3.78 12.35
C TRP A 58 1.59 3.82 13.02
N ILE A 59 1.67 4.27 14.28
CA ILE A 59 2.94 4.30 15.04
C ILE A 59 3.54 2.90 15.16
N ALA A 60 2.74 1.88 15.48
CA ALA A 60 3.22 0.51 15.61
C ALA A 60 3.72 -0.05 14.26
N MET A 61 3.02 0.23 13.16
CA MET A 61 3.46 -0.22 11.83
C MET A 61 4.76 0.44 11.39
N VAL A 62 4.88 1.76 11.57
CA VAL A 62 6.06 2.53 11.14
C VAL A 62 7.28 2.31 12.04
N ASN A 63 7.12 2.12 13.35
CA ASN A 63 8.29 1.97 14.24
C ASN A 63 8.66 0.51 14.51
N LEU A 64 7.75 -0.46 14.29
CA LEU A 64 8.01 -1.87 14.58
C LEU A 64 7.94 -2.76 13.33
N VAL A 65 6.86 -2.69 12.55
CA VAL A 65 6.60 -3.68 11.49
C VAL A 65 7.48 -3.45 10.26
N PHE A 66 7.44 -2.26 9.65
CA PHE A 66 8.23 -1.98 8.46
C PHE A 66 9.76 -2.00 8.70
N PRO A 67 10.28 -1.41 9.80
CA PRO A 67 11.71 -1.46 10.10
C PRO A 67 12.22 -2.89 10.28
N THR A 68 11.44 -3.74 10.96
CA THR A 68 11.82 -5.16 11.13
C THR A 68 11.81 -5.91 9.80
N ILE A 69 10.83 -5.68 8.93
CA ILE A 69 10.82 -6.24 7.57
C ILE A 69 12.10 -5.84 6.83
N PHE A 70 12.42 -4.55 6.77
CA PHE A 70 13.62 -4.08 6.06
C PHE A 70 14.93 -4.59 6.66
N TYR A 71 14.98 -4.72 7.99
CA TYR A 71 16.13 -5.29 8.71
C TYR A 71 16.33 -6.76 8.36
N PHE A 72 15.25 -7.56 8.33
CA PHE A 72 15.30 -8.98 7.97
C PHE A 72 15.67 -9.18 6.49
N THR A 73 15.13 -8.37 5.58
CA THR A 73 15.47 -8.46 4.16
C THR A 73 16.80 -7.80 3.80
N LYS A 74 17.43 -7.04 4.72
CA LYS A 74 18.62 -6.20 4.49
C LYS A 74 18.54 -5.40 3.20
N SER A 75 17.37 -4.85 2.93
CA SER A 75 17.00 -4.33 1.62
C SER A 75 17.14 -2.80 1.51
N VAL A 76 17.93 -2.18 2.39
CA VAL A 76 18.18 -0.74 2.42
C VAL A 76 19.68 -0.49 2.54
N THR A 77 20.18 0.47 1.77
CA THR A 77 21.59 0.83 1.73
C THR A 77 21.77 2.34 1.80
N SER A 78 22.88 2.78 2.40
CA SER A 78 23.36 4.16 2.29
C SER A 78 24.58 4.17 1.37
N SER A 79 24.53 4.92 0.27
CA SER A 79 25.64 5.03 -0.70
C SER A 79 26.20 3.67 -1.17
N GLY A 80 25.33 2.68 -1.36
CA GLY A 80 25.71 1.31 -1.75
C GLY A 80 26.26 0.43 -0.63
N VAL A 81 26.39 0.95 0.59
CA VAL A 81 26.83 0.21 1.77
C VAL A 81 25.59 -0.29 2.55
N PRO A 82 25.53 -1.58 2.91
CA PRO A 82 24.46 -2.11 3.76
C PRO A 82 24.43 -1.47 5.15
N LEU A 83 23.23 -1.20 5.65
CA LEU A 83 23.02 -0.64 6.98
C LEU A 83 23.37 -1.64 8.08
N ARG A 84 23.94 -1.12 9.17
CA ARG A 84 24.38 -1.93 10.33
C ARG A 84 23.48 -1.75 11.54
N SER A 85 22.94 -0.55 11.75
CA SER A 85 22.07 -0.26 12.90
C SER A 85 20.62 -0.52 12.57
N PHE A 86 19.86 -1.04 13.54
CA PHE A 86 18.40 -1.14 13.42
C PHE A 86 17.75 0.25 13.32
N LEU A 87 18.31 1.24 14.02
CA LEU A 87 17.80 2.62 14.02
C LEU A 87 17.82 3.25 12.62
N ASP A 88 18.75 2.85 11.76
CA ASP A 88 18.80 3.33 10.37
C ASP A 88 17.58 2.84 9.56
N TYR A 89 17.10 1.62 9.85
CA TYR A 89 15.89 1.07 9.22
C TYR A 89 14.61 1.70 9.79
N GLU A 90 14.59 2.00 11.09
CA GLU A 90 13.50 2.75 11.72
C GLU A 90 13.38 4.15 11.12
N TYR A 91 14.50 4.86 11.02
CA TYR A 91 14.55 6.16 10.36
C TYR A 91 14.12 6.09 8.88
N PHE A 92 14.60 5.09 8.12
CA PHE A 92 14.15 4.88 6.73
C PHE A 92 12.62 4.70 6.63
N SER A 93 12.05 3.90 7.53
CA SER A 93 10.62 3.63 7.58
C SER A 93 9.81 4.90 7.90
N VAL A 94 10.23 5.68 8.89
CA VAL A 94 9.59 6.98 9.23
C VAL A 94 9.62 7.93 8.03
N VAL A 95 10.78 8.10 7.39
CA VAL A 95 10.96 8.99 6.23
C VAL A 95 10.15 8.53 5.02
N THR A 96 10.00 7.22 4.84
CA THR A 96 9.21 6.62 3.75
C THR A 96 7.71 6.75 4.01
N ALA A 97 7.23 6.40 5.21
CA ALA A 97 5.81 6.49 5.58
C ALA A 97 5.29 7.95 5.61
N THR A 98 6.15 8.91 5.92
CA THR A 98 5.85 10.35 5.85
C THR A 98 6.06 10.94 4.46
N THR A 99 6.55 10.17 3.49
CA THR A 99 6.87 10.59 2.13
C THR A 99 7.90 11.72 2.04
N LEU A 100 8.71 11.92 3.09
CA LEU A 100 9.77 12.94 3.11
C LEU A 100 10.90 12.61 2.13
N GLY A 101 11.39 11.36 2.17
CA GLY A 101 12.39 10.84 1.23
C GLY A 101 13.67 11.68 1.13
N TYR A 102 14.41 11.88 2.22
CA TYR A 102 15.65 12.70 2.21
C TYR A 102 16.72 12.23 1.21
N GLY A 103 16.68 10.97 0.78
CA GLY A 103 17.56 10.44 -0.27
C GLY A 103 18.96 10.05 0.24
N ASP A 104 19.15 9.96 1.56
CA ASP A 104 20.34 9.41 2.20
C ASP A 104 20.32 7.87 2.22
N LEU A 105 19.13 7.29 2.33
CA LEU A 105 18.88 5.86 2.35
C LEU A 105 18.05 5.42 1.14
N HIS A 106 18.49 4.32 0.51
CA HIS A 106 17.89 3.83 -0.73
C HIS A 106 17.46 2.36 -0.58
N PRO A 107 16.20 2.04 -0.96
CA PRO A 107 15.75 0.66 -1.01
C PRO A 107 16.34 -0.06 -2.24
N ILE A 108 16.80 -1.28 -2.02
CA ILE A 108 17.37 -2.15 -3.05
C ILE A 108 16.60 -3.48 -3.13
N GLY A 109 16.60 -4.10 -4.32
CA GLY A 109 15.94 -5.38 -4.55
C GLY A 109 14.47 -5.39 -4.12
N VAL A 110 14.09 -6.34 -3.27
CA VAL A 110 12.73 -6.49 -2.72
C VAL A 110 12.29 -5.30 -1.85
N GLY A 111 13.23 -4.53 -1.30
CA GLY A 111 12.95 -3.36 -0.47
C GLY A 111 12.19 -2.27 -1.21
N ARG A 112 12.33 -2.20 -2.54
CA ARG A 112 11.58 -1.23 -3.37
C ARG A 112 10.08 -1.47 -3.33
N VAL A 113 9.66 -2.74 -3.30
CA VAL A 113 8.25 -3.12 -3.22
C VAL A 113 7.71 -2.76 -1.84
N PHE A 114 8.43 -3.13 -0.78
CA PHE A 114 8.03 -2.80 0.59
C PHE A 114 7.99 -1.30 0.86
N ALA A 115 8.98 -0.53 0.41
CA ALA A 115 8.99 0.93 0.53
C ALA A 115 7.82 1.58 -0.23
N SER A 116 7.47 1.04 -1.41
CA SER A 116 6.30 1.54 -2.16
C SER A 116 4.98 1.26 -1.44
N LEU A 117 4.84 0.06 -0.87
CA LEU A 117 3.68 -0.33 -0.07
C LEU A 117 3.57 0.50 1.22
N GLU A 118 4.70 0.76 1.86
CA GLU A 118 4.78 1.61 3.06
C GLU A 118 4.36 3.05 2.77
N ALA A 119 4.86 3.66 1.68
CA ALA A 119 4.49 5.01 1.29
C ALA A 119 2.97 5.11 1.00
N LEU A 120 2.41 4.12 0.29
CA LEU A 120 0.96 4.05 0.06
C LEU A 120 0.18 3.91 1.37
N PHE A 121 0.61 3.01 2.25
CA PHE A 121 0.00 2.81 3.56
C PHE A 121 0.04 4.10 4.41
N GLY A 122 1.19 4.78 4.46
CA GLY A 122 1.37 6.04 5.18
C GLY A 122 0.43 7.14 4.67
N MET A 123 0.30 7.27 3.35
CA MET A 123 -0.63 8.24 2.73
C MET A 123 -2.09 7.96 3.10
N PHE A 124 -2.53 6.69 3.06
CA PHE A 124 -3.88 6.32 3.48
C PHE A 124 -4.13 6.61 4.96
N MET A 125 -3.15 6.33 5.82
CA MET A 125 -3.27 6.58 7.25
C MET A 125 -3.33 8.08 7.59
N TRP A 126 -2.63 8.94 6.84
CA TRP A 126 -2.80 10.39 6.94
C TRP A 126 -4.24 10.84 6.64
N ALA A 127 -4.86 10.29 5.60
CA ALA A 127 -6.26 10.58 5.28
C ALA A 127 -7.22 10.12 6.39
N VAL A 128 -7.02 8.92 6.93
CA VAL A 128 -7.80 8.40 8.06
C VAL A 128 -7.61 9.28 9.30
N PHE A 129 -6.38 9.67 9.61
CA PHE A 129 -6.07 10.56 10.74
C PHE A 129 -6.81 11.90 10.61
N LEU A 130 -6.68 12.56 9.46
CA LEU A 130 -7.34 13.84 9.21
C LEU A 130 -8.87 13.73 9.29
N THR A 131 -9.47 12.70 8.69
CA THR A 131 -10.93 12.53 8.70
C THR A 131 -11.48 12.23 10.09
N VAL A 132 -10.77 11.47 10.92
CA VAL A 132 -11.18 11.17 12.29
C VAL A 132 -10.95 12.36 13.21
N PHE A 133 -9.82 13.06 13.06
CA PHE A 133 -9.53 14.29 13.79
C PHE A 133 -10.57 15.37 13.48
N ALA A 134 -10.83 15.62 12.21
CA ALA A 134 -11.86 16.56 11.74
C ALA A 134 -13.23 16.25 12.36
N ARG A 135 -13.65 14.98 12.38
CA ARG A 135 -14.93 14.57 12.98
C ARG A 135 -15.04 14.83 14.48
N LYS A 136 -13.92 14.78 15.21
CA LYS A 136 -13.90 14.92 16.67
C LYS A 136 -13.84 16.38 17.13
N TYR A 137 -13.13 17.24 16.40
CA TYR A 137 -12.89 18.63 16.82
C TYR A 137 -13.75 19.67 16.09
N MET A 138 -14.37 19.32 14.95
CA MET A 138 -15.26 20.24 14.21
C MET A 138 -16.76 20.00 14.51
N ARG A 139 -17.07 19.21 15.54
CA ARG A 139 -18.42 19.06 16.09
C ARG A 139 -18.50 19.70 17.46
#